data_AF-A0A9W7FGZ6-F1
#
_entry.id   AF-A0A9W7FGZ6-F1
#
_cell.length_a   1.000
_cell.length_b   1.000
_cell.length_c   1.000
_cell.angle_alpha   90.00
_cell.angle_beta   90.00
_cell.angle_gamma   90.00
#
_symmetry.space_group_name_H-M   'P 1'
#
loop_
_entity.id
_entity.type
_entity.pdbx_description
1 polymer ?
#
loop_
_entity_poly.entity_id
_entity_poly.type
_entity_poly.pdbx_seq_one_letter_code
_entity_poly.pdbx_strand_id
1 'polypeptide(L)'
;MGLTTPRDDASRASSHSGNGRTYPSRRFKSPAGVGAHGTPVPPQVTPGGPSSPTKGKGGSPNAGPTHKMRKHLNLAAVQMALQENDDGVESMKREVSEYQEYELKSAYDELIVLRKTHDRLYQDADAADVAHRQVCEELSQLERLAGVGGMGGKGKDDPVEMGFRLERKIAATRVRLKASTEQNMVFAHMLERLKAELLGLQKKDNETKGRQSSLGHDLQSGEIQKQQAETELRVEEEIISDRQVLQERQLARNKKKEEIMTKADMGVDEEQKLKRMNVIRQLYTTILEKKMSDDEEQLASLENTFHQLRNVTGLSNVEEVVEKFLSRNEKNSQLQAVAEDLKKRIQILKEDNLKSKVGLDDIIARTENNASNRKVYLEVIRIDVHVGSASKMCEESKARATRLSVTIGELRETVARFLSKVKNDLESVPTVKDLPEKMHELDLSLTEMMKIVSANLAKKGEEGGAEDDGGSPEGAKGGANTFSKLAGPNLGRIMYHKLMTTDPDQSPRNVRVTTKMNMVQLSKQAQRSLLDPEFEALNPPPSAARMFSGPGHSAAYGRQGGMGEEEEDAGVVVDRTTVKKLANMV
;
A
#
# COMPACT_ATOMS: atom_id res chain seq x y z
N MET A 1 -19.99 59.89 -31.55
CA MET A 1 -18.90 58.99 -31.14
C MET A 1 -19.37 58.26 -29.90
N GLY A 2 -19.45 56.93 -29.81
CA GLY A 2 -19.20 55.93 -30.85
C GLY A 2 -18.04 55.00 -30.55
N LEU A 3 -18.21 54.09 -29.58
CA LEU A 3 -17.83 52.67 -29.65
C LEU A 3 -18.47 51.91 -28.48
N THR A 4 -18.77 50.63 -28.68
CA THR A 4 -19.54 49.75 -27.78
C THR A 4 -18.90 48.35 -27.69
N THR A 5 -19.52 47.46 -26.90
CA THR A 5 -19.31 45.99 -26.80
C THR A 5 -18.25 45.50 -25.80
N PRO A 6 -18.38 44.27 -25.25
CA PRO A 6 -19.64 43.68 -24.74
C PRO A 6 -19.49 42.97 -23.36
N ARG A 7 -20.59 42.33 -22.91
CA ARG A 7 -20.64 41.29 -21.85
C ARG A 7 -19.85 40.03 -22.25
N ASP A 8 -19.64 39.13 -21.28
CA ASP A 8 -20.30 37.80 -21.33
C ASP A 8 -20.47 37.19 -19.91
N ASP A 9 -21.48 36.31 -19.77
CA ASP A 9 -21.86 35.60 -18.53
C ASP A 9 -21.37 34.14 -18.54
N ALA A 10 -20.90 33.57 -17.41
CA ALA A 10 -20.68 32.11 -17.30
C ALA A 10 -20.68 31.51 -15.86
N SER A 11 -21.67 30.65 -15.60
CA SER A 11 -21.59 29.38 -14.84
C SER A 11 -20.72 29.22 -13.57
N ARG A 12 -21.35 29.46 -12.41
CA ARG A 12 -21.70 28.44 -11.39
C ARG A 12 -21.16 26.99 -11.60
N ALA A 13 -20.27 26.53 -10.72
CA ALA A 13 -20.06 25.11 -10.35
C ALA A 13 -19.61 25.07 -8.86
N SER A 14 -20.29 24.42 -7.91
CA SER A 14 -20.69 23.00 -7.79
C SER A 14 -19.56 22.11 -7.27
N SER A 15 -19.38 22.11 -5.94
CA SER A 15 -18.56 21.14 -5.21
C SER A 15 -19.13 19.72 -5.28
N HIS A 16 -18.27 18.72 -5.50
CA HIS A 16 -18.59 17.30 -5.28
C HIS A 16 -17.43 16.60 -4.57
N SER A 17 -17.75 15.81 -3.57
CA SER A 17 -16.78 15.12 -2.69
C SER A 17 -16.23 13.84 -3.33
N GLY A 18 -14.91 13.68 -3.30
CA GLY A 18 -14.25 12.45 -3.75
C GLY A 18 -14.42 11.32 -2.74
N ASN A 19 -15.43 10.46 -2.92
CA ASN A 19 -15.59 9.25 -2.10
C ASN A 19 -14.49 8.22 -2.41
N GLY A 20 -13.53 8.08 -1.49
CA GLY A 20 -12.53 7.02 -1.54
C GLY A 20 -13.18 5.64 -1.38
N ARG A 21 -12.84 4.70 -2.27
CA ARG A 21 -13.19 3.27 -2.13
C ARG A 21 -11.95 2.44 -1.86
N THR A 22 -12.00 1.68 -0.77
CA THR A 22 -10.99 0.71 -0.33
C THR A 22 -11.11 -0.61 -1.10
N TYR A 23 -10.05 -1.43 -1.05
CA TYR A 23 -9.91 -2.67 -1.82
C TYR A 23 -10.11 -3.90 -0.91
N PRO A 24 -10.91 -4.91 -1.31
CA PRO A 24 -10.99 -6.19 -0.59
C PRO A 24 -9.86 -7.13 -1.05
N SER A 25 -9.00 -7.57 -0.12
CA SER A 25 -7.91 -8.51 -0.42
C SER A 25 -8.31 -9.96 -0.10
N ARG A 26 -7.99 -10.91 -0.99
CA ARG A 26 -8.45 -12.31 -0.89
C ARG A 26 -7.57 -13.14 0.06
N ARG A 27 -8.22 -13.99 0.86
CA ARG A 27 -7.54 -15.05 1.65
C ARG A 27 -6.82 -16.04 0.73
N PHE A 28 -5.54 -16.29 1.01
CA PHE A 28 -4.94 -17.59 0.67
C PHE A 28 -5.45 -18.67 1.64
N LYS A 29 -5.69 -19.88 1.12
CA LYS A 29 -5.78 -21.10 1.93
C LYS A 29 -4.40 -21.75 2.03
N SER A 30 -4.12 -22.42 3.14
CA SER A 30 -2.96 -23.29 3.33
C SER A 30 -3.33 -24.42 4.30
N PRO A 31 -2.63 -25.57 4.27
CA PRO A 31 -3.22 -26.86 4.63
C PRO A 31 -3.23 -27.17 6.13
N ALA A 32 -4.00 -28.20 6.50
CA ALA A 32 -4.08 -28.72 7.86
C ALA A 32 -2.77 -29.43 8.28
N GLY A 33 -2.36 -29.24 9.55
CA GLY A 33 -1.17 -29.86 10.15
C GLY A 33 -1.49 -30.48 11.50
N VAL A 34 -1.03 -31.73 11.71
CA VAL A 34 -1.39 -32.64 12.81
C VAL A 34 -0.73 -32.26 14.16
N GLY A 35 -1.46 -32.45 15.27
CA GLY A 35 -0.94 -32.51 16.64
C GLY A 35 -1.97 -31.95 17.65
N ALA A 36 -2.50 -32.62 18.70
CA ALA A 36 -2.17 -33.77 19.56
C ALA A 36 -2.07 -33.28 21.03
N HIS A 37 -2.50 -34.13 21.99
CA HIS A 37 -2.71 -33.84 23.42
C HIS A 37 -3.90 -32.88 23.73
N GLY A 38 -4.67 -33.04 24.81
CA GLY A 38 -4.76 -34.14 25.79
C GLY A 38 -5.84 -33.85 26.86
N THR A 39 -6.58 -34.86 27.33
CA THR A 39 -7.61 -34.73 28.39
C THR A 39 -7.03 -34.97 29.79
N PRO A 40 -7.66 -34.43 30.86
CA PRO A 40 -8.40 -35.33 31.78
C PRO A 40 -9.65 -34.70 32.46
N VAL A 41 -10.49 -35.57 33.06
CA VAL A 41 -11.77 -35.32 33.77
C VAL A 41 -12.03 -36.52 34.71
N PRO A 42 -12.75 -36.47 35.87
CA PRO A 42 -13.14 -35.38 36.78
C PRO A 42 -12.51 -35.58 38.20
N PRO A 43 -13.12 -35.07 39.30
CA PRO A 43 -13.90 -35.98 40.16
C PRO A 43 -15.27 -35.44 40.65
N GLN A 44 -16.09 -36.30 41.26
CA GLN A 44 -17.42 -36.00 41.82
C GLN A 44 -17.36 -35.53 43.29
N VAL A 45 -18.28 -34.63 43.70
CA VAL A 45 -18.84 -34.58 45.07
C VAL A 45 -20.30 -34.09 45.05
N THR A 46 -21.17 -34.75 45.82
CA THR A 46 -22.49 -34.30 46.32
C THR A 46 -22.64 -34.86 47.76
N PRO A 47 -23.70 -34.59 48.57
CA PRO A 47 -24.89 -33.75 48.36
C PRO A 47 -25.17 -32.75 49.51
N GLY A 48 -26.28 -31.99 49.44
CA GLY A 48 -26.82 -31.24 50.58
C GLY A 48 -28.01 -30.32 50.25
N GLY A 49 -29.18 -30.57 50.88
CA GLY A 49 -30.31 -29.61 50.96
C GLY A 49 -30.27 -28.80 52.28
N PRO A 50 -31.33 -28.04 52.68
CA PRO A 50 -32.75 -28.48 52.57
C PRO A 50 -33.84 -27.39 52.32
N SER A 51 -35.09 -27.87 52.18
CA SER A 51 -36.38 -27.29 52.62
C SER A 51 -36.85 -25.87 52.19
N SER A 52 -37.87 -25.85 51.31
CA SER A 52 -39.30 -25.47 51.56
C SER A 52 -39.68 -24.11 52.19
N PRO A 53 -40.95 -23.62 52.09
CA PRO A 53 -42.17 -24.18 51.46
C PRO A 53 -42.61 -23.33 50.21
N THR A 54 -43.86 -23.09 49.74
CA THR A 54 -45.25 -23.28 50.23
C THR A 54 -46.27 -23.47 49.07
N LYS A 55 -47.59 -23.43 49.36
CA LYS A 55 -48.74 -23.71 48.49
C LYS A 55 -49.51 -22.46 48.02
N GLY A 56 -50.25 -22.60 46.91
CA GLY A 56 -51.43 -21.78 46.52
C GLY A 56 -51.66 -21.84 45.01
N LYS A 57 -52.47 -22.72 44.41
CA LYS A 57 -53.82 -23.25 44.66
C LYS A 57 -54.97 -22.27 44.36
N GLY A 58 -55.45 -22.32 43.10
CA GLY A 58 -56.83 -21.96 42.71
C GLY A 58 -56.98 -20.66 41.90
N GLY A 59 -57.90 -20.67 40.94
CA GLY A 59 -58.36 -19.44 40.25
C GLY A 59 -58.23 -19.40 38.74
N SER A 60 -58.98 -20.24 38.00
CA SER A 60 -59.50 -19.79 36.70
C SER A 60 -60.75 -18.94 36.98
N PRO A 61 -60.93 -17.83 36.27
CA PRO A 61 -62.11 -17.80 35.42
C PRO A 61 -61.82 -17.31 33.99
N ASN A 62 -62.59 -17.89 33.06
CA ASN A 62 -62.79 -17.43 31.70
C ASN A 62 -63.22 -15.95 31.66
N ALA A 63 -62.46 -15.09 30.99
CA ALA A 63 -62.78 -13.69 30.76
C ALA A 63 -62.43 -13.30 29.31
N GLY A 64 -63.42 -12.85 28.55
CA GLY A 64 -63.26 -12.58 27.12
C GLY A 64 -62.37 -11.36 26.81
N PRO A 65 -61.75 -11.30 25.61
CA PRO A 65 -60.87 -10.21 25.22
C PRO A 65 -61.66 -8.91 24.95
N THR A 66 -61.87 -8.10 25.99
CA THR A 66 -62.42 -6.75 25.84
C THR A 66 -61.49 -5.90 24.98
N HIS A 67 -61.96 -5.42 23.83
CA HIS A 67 -61.21 -4.53 22.94
C HIS A 67 -60.88 -3.20 23.66
N LYS A 68 -59.72 -3.13 24.30
CA LYS A 68 -59.12 -1.84 24.68
C LYS A 68 -58.70 -1.15 23.39
N MET A 69 -59.28 0.02 23.11
CA MET A 69 -58.92 0.79 21.93
C MET A 69 -57.42 1.06 21.94
N ARG A 70 -56.77 0.83 20.79
CA ARG A 70 -55.35 1.13 20.62
C ARG A 70 -55.16 2.63 20.85
N LYS A 71 -54.37 3.00 21.86
CA LYS A 71 -53.85 4.37 21.96
C LYS A 71 -53.09 4.62 20.66
N HIS A 72 -53.46 5.65 19.92
CA HIS A 72 -52.74 6.02 18.70
C HIS A 72 -51.27 6.25 19.05
N LEU A 73 -50.34 5.68 18.27
CA LEU A 73 -48.94 6.04 18.39
C LEU A 73 -48.84 7.54 18.11
N ASN A 74 -48.30 8.29 19.06
CA ASN A 74 -48.05 9.71 18.85
C ASN A 74 -46.84 9.83 17.92
N LEU A 75 -47.08 9.90 16.62
CA LEU A 75 -46.06 9.97 15.58
C LEU A 75 -45.05 11.10 15.83
N ALA A 76 -45.49 12.24 16.39
CA ALA A 76 -44.60 13.32 16.78
C ALA A 76 -43.58 12.91 17.85
N ALA A 77 -43.94 12.04 18.80
CA ALA A 77 -43.01 11.54 19.81
C ALA A 77 -42.00 10.54 19.23
N VAL A 78 -42.40 9.72 18.25
CA VAL A 78 -41.47 8.85 17.49
C VAL A 78 -40.53 9.70 16.64
N GLN A 79 -41.04 10.78 16.03
CA GLN A 79 -40.27 11.66 15.17
C GLN A 79 -39.26 12.50 15.96
N MET A 80 -39.60 13.02 17.15
CA MET A 80 -38.61 13.64 18.04
C MET A 80 -37.56 12.63 18.52
N ALA A 81 -37.98 11.42 18.92
CA ALA A 81 -37.03 10.38 19.35
C ALA A 81 -36.07 9.93 18.24
N LEU A 82 -36.43 10.08 16.96
CA LEU A 82 -35.49 9.89 15.84
C LEU A 82 -34.53 11.08 15.69
N GLN A 83 -35.01 12.32 15.81
CA GLN A 83 -34.17 13.52 15.76
C GLN A 83 -33.16 13.58 16.92
N GLU A 84 -33.57 13.20 18.13
CA GLU A 84 -32.68 13.08 19.30
C GLU A 84 -31.56 12.04 19.08
N ASN A 85 -31.78 11.03 18.24
CA ASN A 85 -30.73 10.08 17.85
C ASN A 85 -29.81 10.62 16.75
N ASP A 86 -30.31 11.39 15.78
CA ASP A 86 -29.46 12.05 14.78
C ASP A 86 -28.50 13.07 15.42
N ASP A 87 -28.98 13.91 16.35
CA ASP A 87 -28.14 14.84 17.12
C ASP A 87 -27.09 14.09 17.96
N GLY A 88 -27.46 12.96 18.58
CA GLY A 88 -26.53 12.09 19.30
C GLY A 88 -25.45 11.48 18.40
N VAL A 89 -25.81 11.08 17.18
CA VAL A 89 -24.89 10.55 16.16
C VAL A 89 -23.97 11.66 15.61
N GLU A 90 -24.46 12.88 15.42
CA GLU A 90 -23.63 14.06 15.09
C GLU A 90 -22.63 14.38 16.21
N SER A 91 -23.05 14.31 17.49
CA SER A 91 -22.16 14.53 18.63
C SER A 91 -21.05 13.47 18.70
N MET A 92 -21.40 12.18 18.58
CA MET A 92 -20.40 11.09 18.55
C MET A 92 -19.44 11.21 17.35
N LYS A 93 -19.93 11.61 16.16
CA LYS A 93 -19.06 11.88 15.01
C LYS A 93 -18.06 13.01 15.30
N ARG A 94 -18.50 14.07 15.98
CA ARG A 94 -17.64 15.20 16.35
C ARG A 94 -16.58 14.79 17.37
N GLU A 95 -16.97 14.11 18.45
CA GLU A 95 -16.05 13.59 19.47
C GLU A 95 -15.01 12.63 18.86
N VAL A 96 -15.42 11.72 17.97
CA VAL A 96 -14.50 10.82 17.25
C VAL A 96 -13.56 11.59 16.32
N SER A 97 -14.02 12.67 15.67
CA SER A 97 -13.16 13.53 14.83
C SER A 97 -12.14 14.32 15.66
N GLU A 98 -12.57 14.92 16.78
CA GLU A 98 -11.69 15.66 17.69
C GLU A 98 -10.63 14.72 18.32
N TYR A 99 -11.01 13.49 18.67
CA TYR A 99 -10.08 12.48 19.18
C TYR A 99 -9.08 12.02 18.10
N GLN A 100 -9.51 11.85 16.84
CA GLN A 100 -8.62 11.53 15.72
C GLN A 100 -7.64 12.68 15.41
N GLU A 101 -8.09 13.94 15.44
CA GLU A 101 -7.19 15.09 15.31
C GLU A 101 -6.17 15.18 16.45
N TYR A 102 -6.59 14.86 17.68
CA TYR A 102 -5.71 14.81 18.85
C TYR A 102 -4.64 13.70 18.73
N GLU A 103 -5.02 12.47 18.38
CA GLU A 103 -4.06 11.37 18.17
C GLU A 103 -3.08 11.68 17.02
N LEU A 104 -3.58 12.20 15.89
CA LEU A 104 -2.76 12.52 14.72
C LEU A 104 -1.77 13.66 15.02
N LYS A 105 -2.18 14.65 15.83
CA LYS A 105 -1.29 15.71 16.33
C LYS A 105 -0.24 15.18 17.30
N SER A 106 -0.62 14.32 18.26
CA SER A 106 0.33 13.69 19.20
C SER A 106 1.39 12.87 18.46
N ALA A 107 0.98 12.07 17.49
CA ALA A 107 1.89 11.28 16.65
C ALA A 107 2.83 12.18 15.80
N TYR A 108 2.38 13.36 15.38
CA TYR A 108 3.21 14.33 14.66
C TYR A 108 4.26 14.99 15.56
N ASP A 109 3.88 15.37 16.79
CA ASP A 109 4.81 15.92 17.78
C ASP A 109 5.85 14.87 18.23
N GLU A 110 5.46 13.60 18.40
CA GLU A 110 6.38 12.48 18.62
C GLU A 110 7.34 12.28 17.44
N LEU A 111 6.86 12.37 16.19
CA LEU A 111 7.70 12.28 14.99
C LEU A 111 8.73 13.42 14.93
N ILE A 112 8.36 14.64 15.35
CA ILE A 112 9.28 15.78 15.46
C ILE A 112 10.37 15.50 16.51
N VAL A 113 10.03 14.93 17.66
CA VAL A 113 11.00 14.56 18.70
C VAL A 113 11.93 13.46 18.20
N LEU A 114 11.39 12.38 17.61
CA LEU A 114 12.18 11.30 17.01
C LEU A 114 13.17 11.84 15.98
N ARG A 115 12.72 12.69 15.04
CA ARG A 115 13.60 13.31 14.05
C ARG A 115 14.70 14.15 14.70
N LYS A 116 14.39 14.99 15.69
CA LYS A 116 15.41 15.76 16.43
C LYS A 116 16.44 14.87 17.14
N THR A 117 16.02 13.73 17.68
CA THR A 117 16.95 12.77 18.31
C THR A 117 17.81 12.03 17.27
N HIS A 118 17.24 11.65 16.13
CA HIS A 118 17.96 11.05 15.01
C HIS A 118 19.02 11.99 14.44
N ASP A 119 18.64 13.22 14.12
CA ASP A 119 19.52 14.22 13.51
C ASP A 119 20.65 14.62 14.47
N ARG A 120 20.42 14.59 15.78
CA ARG A 120 21.45 14.74 16.82
C ARG A 120 22.39 13.53 16.90
N LEU A 121 21.87 12.31 16.93
CA LEU A 121 22.69 11.09 16.95
C LEU A 121 23.58 10.97 15.71
N TYR A 122 23.11 11.45 14.54
CA TYR A 122 23.93 11.56 13.35
C TYR A 122 25.09 12.57 13.50
N GLN A 123 24.85 13.74 14.10
CA GLN A 123 25.91 14.73 14.38
C GLN A 123 26.93 14.22 15.41
N ASP A 124 26.45 13.56 16.47
CA ASP A 124 27.31 12.94 17.49
C ASP A 124 28.16 11.79 16.88
N ALA A 125 27.60 11.03 15.93
CA ALA A 125 28.31 9.98 15.19
C ALA A 125 29.36 10.55 14.20
N ASP A 126 29.01 11.55 13.38
CA ASP A 126 29.96 12.22 12.48
C ASP A 126 31.13 12.86 13.25
N ALA A 127 30.86 13.44 14.42
CA ALA A 127 31.89 14.00 15.30
C ALA A 127 32.82 12.90 15.87
N ALA A 128 32.27 11.76 16.28
CA ALA A 128 33.05 10.61 16.73
C ALA A 128 33.91 10.02 15.59
N ASP A 129 33.38 9.96 14.36
CA ASP A 129 34.09 9.44 13.20
C ASP A 129 35.26 10.36 12.77
N VAL A 130 35.08 11.68 12.87
CA VAL A 130 36.17 12.66 12.71
C VAL A 130 37.24 12.50 13.79
N ALA A 131 36.85 12.34 15.06
CA ALA A 131 37.80 12.11 16.15
C ALA A 131 38.57 10.79 16.00
N HIS A 132 37.91 9.72 15.54
CA HIS A 132 38.55 8.43 15.26
C HIS A 132 39.60 8.56 14.13
N ARG A 133 39.27 9.26 13.03
CA ARG A 133 40.23 9.53 11.95
C ARG A 133 41.45 10.32 12.44
N GLN A 134 41.26 11.34 13.28
CA GLN A 134 42.37 12.08 13.90
C GLN A 134 43.28 11.18 14.73
N VAL A 135 42.73 10.26 15.55
CA VAL A 135 43.53 9.31 16.34
C VAL A 135 44.28 8.30 15.43
N CYS A 136 43.68 7.88 14.32
CA CYS A 136 44.37 7.05 13.31
C CYS A 136 45.51 7.80 12.60
N GLU A 137 45.34 9.10 12.34
CA GLU A 137 46.39 9.96 11.78
C GLU A 137 47.53 10.21 12.79
N GLU A 138 47.21 10.46 14.07
CA GLU A 138 48.19 10.55 15.16
C GLU A 138 48.99 9.24 15.30
N LEU A 139 48.31 8.08 15.30
CA LEU A 139 48.95 6.76 15.30
C LEU A 139 49.89 6.59 14.10
N SER A 140 49.42 6.89 12.90
CA SER A 140 50.21 6.79 11.66
C SER A 140 51.45 7.70 11.68
N GLN A 141 51.38 8.87 12.34
CA GLN A 141 52.52 9.75 12.53
C GLN A 141 53.50 9.20 13.57
N LEU A 142 53.01 8.65 14.69
CA LEU A 142 53.86 8.04 15.71
C LEU A 142 54.58 6.78 15.21
N GLU A 143 53.93 5.95 14.39
CA GLU A 143 54.56 4.80 13.74
C GLU A 143 55.65 5.21 12.75
N ARG A 144 55.43 6.28 11.96
CA ARG A 144 56.47 6.84 11.09
C ARG A 144 57.66 7.37 11.89
N LEU A 145 57.42 8.08 12.99
CA LEU A 145 58.49 8.58 13.86
C LEU A 145 59.29 7.44 14.52
N ALA A 146 58.62 6.38 14.97
CA ALA A 146 59.27 5.18 15.50
C ALA A 146 60.09 4.44 14.42
N GLY A 147 59.57 4.31 13.20
CA GLY A 147 60.23 3.60 12.10
C GLY A 147 61.44 4.34 11.49
N VAL A 148 61.55 5.66 11.67
CA VAL A 148 62.64 6.49 11.11
C VAL A 148 63.89 6.54 12.01
N GLY A 149 63.86 5.95 13.21
CA GLY A 149 64.96 5.95 14.19
C GLY A 149 66.28 5.29 13.77
N GLY A 150 66.39 4.77 12.55
CA GLY A 150 67.58 4.06 12.05
C GLY A 150 68.73 4.92 11.51
N MET A 151 68.59 6.25 11.35
CA MET A 151 69.60 7.08 10.67
C MET A 151 70.03 8.37 11.40
N GLY A 152 71.06 8.22 12.23
CA GLY A 152 72.21 9.15 12.28
C GLY A 152 72.07 10.50 12.99
N GLY A 153 70.87 10.92 13.40
CA GLY A 153 70.67 12.21 14.09
C GLY A 153 71.23 12.25 15.51
N LYS A 154 72.30 13.01 15.75
CA LYS A 154 72.84 13.27 17.10
C LYS A 154 71.99 14.29 17.89
N GLY A 155 70.75 13.92 18.18
CA GLY A 155 69.95 14.58 19.22
C GLY A 155 70.54 14.35 20.61
N LYS A 156 70.23 15.22 21.57
CA LYS A 156 70.68 15.08 22.98
C LYS A 156 69.69 14.34 23.89
N ASP A 157 68.48 14.08 23.41
CA ASP A 157 67.48 13.28 24.12
C ASP A 157 67.94 11.81 24.12
N ASP A 158 67.91 11.16 25.28
CA ASP A 158 68.32 9.76 25.40
C ASP A 158 67.35 8.89 24.58
N PRO A 159 67.83 8.09 23.60
CA PRO A 159 66.95 7.28 22.76
C PRO A 159 66.11 6.27 23.56
N VAL A 160 66.57 5.88 24.76
CA VAL A 160 65.81 5.02 25.69
C VAL A 160 64.57 5.77 26.20
N GLU A 161 64.70 7.04 26.59
CA GLU A 161 63.58 7.84 27.09
C GLU A 161 62.59 8.20 25.97
N MET A 162 63.06 8.49 24.76
CA MET A 162 62.19 8.64 23.59
C MET A 162 61.40 7.35 23.30
N GLY A 163 62.06 6.19 23.39
CA GLY A 163 61.43 4.87 23.27
C GLY A 163 60.29 4.68 24.26
N PHE A 164 60.56 4.83 25.57
CA PHE A 164 59.52 4.75 26.60
C PHE A 164 58.37 5.75 26.39
N ARG A 165 58.66 6.95 25.90
CA ARG A 165 57.64 7.98 25.62
C ARG A 165 56.76 7.61 24.42
N LEU A 166 57.30 6.94 23.41
CA LEU A 166 56.55 6.38 22.28
C LEU A 166 55.72 5.17 22.70
N GLU A 167 56.30 4.21 23.42
CA GLU A 167 55.58 3.04 23.95
C GLU A 167 54.39 3.44 24.83
N ARG A 168 54.58 4.44 25.72
CA ARG A 168 53.50 4.95 26.58
C ARG A 168 52.38 5.61 25.79
N LYS A 169 52.68 6.28 24.66
CA LYS A 169 51.67 6.79 23.72
C LYS A 169 50.93 5.65 23.02
N ILE A 170 51.65 4.65 22.50
CA ILE A 170 51.09 3.47 21.81
C ILE A 170 50.20 2.65 22.77
N ALA A 171 50.58 2.52 24.04
CA ALA A 171 49.74 1.90 25.06
C ALA A 171 48.45 2.71 25.30
N ALA A 172 48.54 4.04 25.43
CA ALA A 172 47.39 4.90 25.64
C ALA A 172 46.42 4.91 24.44
N THR A 173 46.91 4.94 23.20
CA THR A 173 46.07 4.86 22.00
C THR A 173 45.45 3.47 21.83
N ARG A 174 46.16 2.38 22.16
CA ARG A 174 45.58 1.02 22.21
C ARG A 174 44.44 0.91 23.23
N VAL A 175 44.55 1.58 24.39
CA VAL A 175 43.45 1.64 25.38
C VAL A 175 42.26 2.44 24.85
N ARG A 176 42.48 3.61 24.23
CA ARG A 176 41.40 4.38 23.57
C ARG A 176 40.70 3.57 22.46
N LEU A 177 41.47 2.86 21.64
CA LEU A 177 40.94 2.03 20.55
C LEU A 177 40.06 0.91 21.10
N LYS A 178 40.49 0.22 22.18
CA LYS A 178 39.66 -0.80 22.86
C LYS A 178 38.34 -0.22 23.35
N ALA A 179 38.38 0.88 24.10
CA ALA A 179 37.18 1.55 24.59
C ALA A 179 36.24 1.99 23.45
N SER A 180 36.79 2.47 22.32
CA SER A 180 36.02 2.80 21.13
C SER A 180 35.40 1.55 20.47
N THR A 181 36.11 0.43 20.38
CA THR A 181 35.54 -0.82 19.86
C THR A 181 34.45 -1.39 20.77
N GLU A 182 34.62 -1.29 22.09
CA GLU A 182 33.61 -1.69 23.09
C GLU A 182 32.35 -0.81 22.98
N GLN A 183 32.52 0.51 22.84
CA GLN A 183 31.42 1.45 22.60
C GLN A 183 30.70 1.16 21.28
N ASN A 184 31.43 0.83 20.21
CA ASN A 184 30.84 0.46 18.92
C ASN A 184 30.04 -0.85 18.99
N MET A 185 30.47 -1.84 19.79
CA MET A 185 29.67 -3.05 20.05
C MET A 185 28.36 -2.72 20.80
N VAL A 186 28.40 -1.81 21.78
CA VAL A 186 27.19 -1.34 22.49
C VAL A 186 26.22 -0.65 21.54
N PHE A 187 26.71 0.22 20.63
CA PHE A 187 25.87 0.86 19.62
C PHE A 187 25.32 -0.14 18.59
N ALA A 188 26.11 -1.14 18.15
CA ALA A 188 25.63 -2.18 17.24
C ALA A 188 24.46 -2.97 17.85
N HIS A 189 24.61 -3.44 19.11
CA HIS A 189 23.55 -4.14 19.83
C HIS A 189 22.31 -3.25 20.08
N MET A 190 22.51 -1.95 20.33
CA MET A 190 21.41 -0.98 20.44
C MET A 190 20.63 -0.84 19.12
N LEU A 191 21.33 -0.77 17.98
CA LEU A 191 20.72 -0.70 16.65
C LEU A 191 19.98 -2.01 16.28
N GLU A 192 20.51 -3.17 16.66
CA GLU A 192 19.82 -4.46 16.48
C GLU A 192 18.55 -4.54 17.33
N ARG A 193 18.60 -4.12 18.60
CA ARG A 193 17.42 -4.02 19.47
C ARG A 193 16.37 -3.09 18.87
N LEU A 194 16.75 -1.89 18.43
CA LEU A 194 15.81 -0.92 17.84
C LEU A 194 15.18 -1.45 16.53
N LYS A 195 15.93 -2.21 15.71
CA LYS A 195 15.37 -2.90 14.53
C LYS A 195 14.34 -3.97 14.93
N ALA A 196 14.60 -4.75 15.98
CA ALA A 196 13.67 -5.75 16.50
C ALA A 196 12.39 -5.12 17.08
N GLU A 197 12.53 -4.01 17.82
CA GLU A 197 11.39 -3.24 18.34
C GLU A 197 10.55 -2.62 17.21
N LEU A 198 11.20 -2.06 16.17
CA LEU A 198 10.52 -1.53 14.98
C LEU A 198 9.77 -2.61 14.18
N LEU A 199 10.35 -3.79 13.98
CA LEU A 199 9.65 -4.94 13.38
C LEU A 199 8.46 -5.40 14.24
N GLY A 200 8.60 -5.36 15.57
CA GLY A 200 7.53 -5.64 16.51
C GLY A 200 6.37 -4.64 16.42
N LEU A 201 6.66 -3.34 16.24
CA LEU A 201 5.66 -2.30 16.00
C LEU A 201 5.00 -2.47 14.63
N GLN A 202 5.77 -2.74 13.58
CA GLN A 202 5.23 -3.00 12.23
C GLN A 202 4.31 -4.24 12.21
N LYS A 203 4.60 -5.28 13.01
CA LYS A 203 3.68 -6.41 13.18
C LYS A 203 2.37 -5.99 13.84
N LYS A 204 2.42 -5.19 14.92
CA LYS A 204 1.24 -4.66 15.61
C LYS A 204 0.38 -3.78 14.70
N ASP A 205 1.00 -2.92 13.90
CA ASP A 205 0.32 -2.06 12.91
C ASP A 205 -0.43 -2.89 11.84
N ASN A 206 0.18 -3.99 11.36
CA ASN A 206 -0.52 -4.92 10.47
C ASN A 206 -1.68 -5.66 11.17
N GLU A 207 -1.52 -6.01 12.46
CA GLU A 207 -2.58 -6.63 13.26
C GLU A 207 -3.75 -5.67 13.54
N THR A 208 -3.50 -4.38 13.82
CA THR A 208 -4.55 -3.38 14.01
C THR A 208 -5.26 -3.04 12.71
N LYS A 209 -4.54 -2.88 11.59
CA LYS A 209 -5.13 -2.73 10.24
C LYS A 209 -5.98 -3.93 9.84
N GLY A 210 -5.57 -5.14 10.23
CA GLY A 210 -6.39 -6.36 10.09
C GLY A 210 -7.72 -6.27 10.84
N ARG A 211 -7.70 -5.85 12.12
CA ARG A 211 -8.92 -5.67 12.94
C ARG A 211 -9.81 -4.53 12.42
N GLN A 212 -9.22 -3.42 11.98
CA GLN A 212 -9.95 -2.31 11.38
C GLN A 212 -10.65 -2.74 10.08
N SER A 213 -10.00 -3.59 9.29
CA SER A 213 -10.59 -4.17 8.07
C SER A 213 -11.75 -5.13 8.36
N SER A 214 -11.66 -5.96 9.40
CA SER A 214 -12.78 -6.82 9.79
C SER A 214 -13.96 -6.02 10.34
N LEU A 215 -13.72 -5.05 11.23
CA LEU A 215 -14.77 -4.16 11.74
C LEU A 215 -15.46 -3.37 10.62
N GLY A 216 -14.72 -2.94 9.59
CA GLY A 216 -15.30 -2.32 8.40
C GLY A 216 -16.24 -3.25 7.61
N HIS A 217 -15.91 -4.54 7.51
CA HIS A 217 -16.79 -5.55 6.92
C HIS A 217 -18.00 -5.88 7.80
N ASP A 218 -17.83 -5.94 9.12
CA ASP A 218 -18.92 -6.21 10.06
C ASP A 218 -19.95 -5.05 10.04
N LEU A 219 -19.48 -3.80 10.03
CA LEU A 219 -20.31 -2.60 9.84
C LEU A 219 -21.02 -2.61 8.48
N GLN A 220 -20.31 -2.95 7.39
CA GLN A 220 -20.93 -3.06 6.06
C GLN A 220 -22.02 -4.15 6.01
N SER A 221 -21.82 -5.28 6.69
CA SER A 221 -22.83 -6.34 6.81
C SER A 221 -24.03 -5.88 7.64
N GLY A 222 -23.81 -5.10 8.70
CA GLY A 222 -24.89 -4.51 9.51
C GLY A 222 -25.74 -3.52 8.71
N GLU A 223 -25.12 -2.67 7.90
CA GLU A 223 -25.84 -1.72 7.04
C GLU A 223 -26.68 -2.43 5.97
N ILE A 224 -26.20 -3.55 5.41
CA ILE A 224 -26.97 -4.39 4.48
C ILE A 224 -28.17 -5.05 5.19
N GLN A 225 -27.98 -5.60 6.39
CA GLN A 225 -29.08 -6.20 7.18
C GLN A 225 -30.13 -5.16 7.59
N LYS A 226 -29.71 -3.95 7.96
CA LYS A 226 -30.59 -2.82 8.23
C LYS A 226 -31.40 -2.44 6.99
N GLN A 227 -30.77 -2.32 5.82
CA GLN A 227 -31.48 -2.01 4.56
C GLN A 227 -32.48 -3.10 4.17
N GLN A 228 -32.16 -4.38 4.43
CA GLN A 228 -33.10 -5.48 4.25
C GLN A 228 -34.32 -5.34 5.17
N ALA A 229 -34.11 -5.13 6.47
CA ALA A 229 -35.19 -4.91 7.43
C ALA A 229 -36.04 -3.67 7.11
N GLU A 230 -35.44 -2.57 6.64
CA GLU A 230 -36.16 -1.39 6.16
C GLU A 230 -37.03 -1.68 4.93
N THR A 231 -36.58 -2.56 4.01
CA THR A 231 -37.42 -2.98 2.87
C THR A 231 -38.53 -3.95 3.27
N GLU A 232 -38.28 -4.85 4.22
CA GLU A 232 -39.30 -5.77 4.75
C GLU A 232 -40.41 -4.99 5.48
N LEU A 233 -40.05 -4.04 6.34
CA LEU A 233 -41.02 -3.18 7.04
C LEU A 233 -41.91 -2.38 6.08
N ARG A 234 -41.37 -1.83 4.98
CA ARG A 234 -42.17 -1.11 3.97
C ARG A 234 -43.19 -2.03 3.27
N VAL A 235 -42.81 -3.28 3.02
CA VAL A 235 -43.73 -4.28 2.43
C VAL A 235 -44.82 -4.67 3.44
N GLU A 236 -44.50 -4.80 4.73
CA GLU A 236 -45.52 -5.00 5.76
C GLU A 236 -46.47 -3.80 5.90
N GLU A 237 -45.96 -2.56 5.84
CA GLU A 237 -46.77 -1.34 5.85
C GLU A 237 -47.74 -1.27 4.66
N GLU A 238 -47.29 -1.62 3.46
CA GLU A 238 -48.13 -1.70 2.25
C GLU A 238 -49.25 -2.75 2.41
N ILE A 239 -48.92 -3.96 2.88
CA ILE A 239 -49.89 -5.04 3.15
C ILE A 239 -50.90 -4.62 4.23
N ILE A 240 -50.46 -3.89 5.25
CA ILE A 240 -51.34 -3.36 6.32
C ILE A 240 -52.26 -2.25 5.80
N SER A 241 -51.80 -1.42 4.86
CA SER A 241 -52.59 -0.39 4.17
C SER A 241 -53.69 -1.02 3.31
N ASP A 242 -53.34 -1.94 2.42
CA ASP A 242 -54.29 -2.63 1.54
C ASP A 242 -55.38 -3.39 2.33
N ARG A 243 -54.99 -4.00 3.45
CA ARG A 243 -55.93 -4.68 4.36
C ARG A 243 -56.92 -3.71 4.99
N GLN A 244 -56.53 -2.47 5.31
CA GLN A 244 -57.45 -1.45 5.82
C GLN A 244 -58.45 -1.02 4.73
N VAL A 245 -57.98 -0.74 3.51
CA VAL A 245 -58.85 -0.38 2.36
C VAL A 245 -59.86 -1.49 2.06
N LEU A 246 -59.44 -2.75 2.10
CA LEU A 246 -60.35 -3.90 1.96
C LEU A 246 -61.39 -3.98 3.09
N GLN A 247 -61.00 -3.71 4.34
CA GLN A 247 -61.89 -3.73 5.49
C GLN A 247 -62.93 -2.60 5.45
N GLU A 248 -62.52 -1.37 5.11
CA GLU A 248 -63.45 -0.26 4.90
C GLU A 248 -64.46 -0.56 3.77
N ARG A 249 -63.99 -1.15 2.67
CA ARG A 249 -64.83 -1.55 1.54
C ARG A 249 -65.84 -2.64 1.92
N GLN A 250 -65.55 -3.49 2.90
CA GLN A 250 -66.53 -4.43 3.48
C GLN A 250 -67.54 -3.72 4.39
N LEU A 251 -67.09 -2.85 5.29
CA LEU A 251 -67.97 -2.08 6.18
C LEU A 251 -68.95 -1.20 5.39
N ALA A 252 -68.49 -0.54 4.32
CA ALA A 252 -69.33 0.25 3.44
C ALA A 252 -70.39 -0.59 2.68
N ARG A 253 -70.10 -1.87 2.37
CA ARG A 253 -71.09 -2.80 1.79
C ARG A 253 -72.12 -3.24 2.82
N ASN A 254 -71.71 -3.52 4.06
CA ASN A 254 -72.61 -3.96 5.13
C ASN A 254 -73.54 -2.82 5.56
N LYS A 255 -73.01 -1.60 5.78
CA LYS A 255 -73.82 -0.41 6.09
C LYS A 255 -74.90 -0.14 5.04
N LYS A 256 -74.61 -0.35 3.74
CA LYS A 256 -75.62 -0.24 2.67
C LYS A 256 -76.71 -1.32 2.74
N LYS A 257 -76.37 -2.55 3.15
CA LYS A 257 -77.39 -3.60 3.39
C LYS A 257 -78.29 -3.25 4.57
N GLU A 258 -77.70 -2.80 5.67
CA GLU A 258 -78.42 -2.35 6.88
C GLU A 258 -79.36 -1.19 6.54
N GLU A 259 -78.86 -0.16 5.83
CA GLU A 259 -79.67 0.99 5.43
C GLU A 259 -80.88 0.60 4.56
N ILE A 260 -80.71 -0.34 3.61
CA ILE A 260 -81.82 -0.90 2.82
C ILE A 260 -82.81 -1.66 3.71
N MET A 261 -82.31 -2.46 4.66
CA MET A 261 -83.15 -3.27 5.56
C MET A 261 -83.94 -2.40 6.56
N THR A 262 -83.37 -1.28 7.02
CA THR A 262 -84.03 -0.34 7.95
C THR A 262 -85.00 0.64 7.30
N LYS A 263 -84.96 0.81 5.97
CA LYS A 263 -85.87 1.70 5.22
C LYS A 263 -87.11 1.00 4.66
N ALA A 264 -87.30 -0.28 4.98
CA ALA A 264 -88.47 -1.08 4.60
C ALA A 264 -89.54 -1.07 5.71
N ASP A 265 -90.07 0.11 6.04
CA ASP A 265 -91.18 0.29 6.98
C ASP A 265 -92.49 0.51 6.20
N MET A 266 -93.49 -0.36 6.41
CA MET A 266 -94.46 -0.72 5.35
C MET A 266 -95.91 -0.31 5.63
N GLY A 267 -96.51 0.42 4.68
CA GLY A 267 -97.90 0.88 4.71
C GLY A 267 -98.95 -0.12 4.17
N VAL A 268 -100.21 0.30 4.12
CA VAL A 268 -101.36 -0.57 3.72
C VAL A 268 -101.33 -0.94 2.22
N ASP A 269 -100.90 -0.05 1.33
CA ASP A 269 -100.60 -0.42 -0.06
C ASP A 269 -99.44 -1.41 -0.14
N GLU A 270 -98.53 -1.38 0.84
CA GLU A 270 -97.51 -2.41 0.96
C GLU A 270 -98.00 -3.69 1.61
N GLU A 271 -99.19 -3.72 2.23
CA GLU A 271 -99.89 -4.98 2.55
C GLU A 271 -100.47 -5.63 1.28
N GLN A 272 -100.99 -4.84 0.33
CA GLN A 272 -101.33 -5.35 -1.01
C GLN A 272 -100.09 -5.76 -1.80
N LYS A 273 -99.02 -4.97 -1.73
CA LYS A 273 -97.70 -5.32 -2.28
C LYS A 273 -97.16 -6.58 -1.60
N LEU A 274 -97.39 -6.80 -0.31
CA LEU A 274 -97.03 -8.02 0.41
C LEU A 274 -97.93 -9.20 0.06
N LYS A 275 -99.21 -9.01 -0.26
CA LYS A 275 -100.06 -10.09 -0.76
C LYS A 275 -99.64 -10.50 -2.17
N ARG A 276 -99.38 -9.53 -3.06
CA ARG A 276 -98.77 -9.80 -4.39
C ARG A 276 -97.36 -10.36 -4.26
N MET A 277 -96.55 -9.87 -3.33
CA MET A 277 -95.19 -10.35 -3.06
C MET A 277 -95.18 -11.67 -2.31
N ASN A 278 -96.22 -12.05 -1.54
CA ASN A 278 -96.37 -13.40 -0.98
C ASN A 278 -96.89 -14.36 -2.03
N VAL A 279 -97.73 -13.96 -2.97
CA VAL A 279 -98.06 -14.80 -4.14
C VAL A 279 -96.84 -14.97 -5.03
N ILE A 280 -96.08 -13.89 -5.31
CA ILE A 280 -94.80 -13.96 -6.04
C ILE A 280 -93.77 -14.76 -5.24
N ARG A 281 -93.70 -14.64 -3.91
CA ARG A 281 -92.76 -15.39 -3.06
C ARG A 281 -93.18 -16.83 -2.86
N GLN A 282 -94.48 -17.15 -2.85
CA GLN A 282 -94.98 -18.52 -2.91
C GLN A 282 -94.64 -19.11 -4.27
N LEU A 283 -94.92 -18.42 -5.37
CA LEU A 283 -94.63 -18.90 -6.73
C LEU A 283 -93.11 -18.98 -6.99
N TYR A 284 -92.32 -18.06 -6.43
CA TYR A 284 -90.85 -18.14 -6.40
C TYR A 284 -90.37 -19.23 -5.45
N THR A 285 -91.09 -19.52 -4.36
CA THR A 285 -90.84 -20.67 -3.48
C THR A 285 -91.16 -21.96 -4.21
N THR A 286 -92.25 -22.08 -4.98
CA THR A 286 -92.53 -23.27 -5.79
C THR A 286 -91.56 -23.41 -6.96
N ILE A 287 -91.08 -22.30 -7.53
CA ILE A 287 -89.97 -22.31 -8.51
C ILE A 287 -88.63 -22.65 -7.84
N LEU A 288 -88.41 -22.27 -6.59
CA LEU A 288 -87.18 -22.56 -5.83
C LEU A 288 -87.18 -23.98 -5.25
N GLU A 289 -88.32 -24.48 -4.79
CA GLU A 289 -88.60 -25.88 -4.41
C GLU A 289 -88.49 -26.76 -5.63
N LYS A 290 -89.08 -26.36 -6.77
CA LYS A 290 -88.85 -27.07 -8.03
C LYS A 290 -87.38 -27.00 -8.42
N LYS A 291 -86.71 -25.85 -8.37
CA LYS A 291 -85.27 -25.78 -8.69
C LYS A 291 -84.44 -26.60 -7.73
N MET A 292 -84.73 -26.61 -6.44
CA MET A 292 -84.05 -27.46 -5.48
C MET A 292 -84.34 -28.93 -5.74
N SER A 293 -85.54 -29.31 -6.18
CA SER A 293 -85.85 -30.68 -6.62
C SER A 293 -85.14 -31.04 -7.95
N ASP A 294 -85.07 -30.13 -8.91
CA ASP A 294 -84.36 -30.28 -10.19
C ASP A 294 -82.83 -30.35 -9.93
N ASP A 295 -82.32 -29.57 -8.96
CA ASP A 295 -80.92 -29.53 -8.52
C ASP A 295 -80.57 -30.74 -7.63
N GLU A 296 -81.51 -31.24 -6.80
CA GLU A 296 -81.40 -32.47 -6.01
C GLU A 296 -81.44 -33.70 -6.91
N GLU A 297 -82.29 -33.75 -7.94
CA GLU A 297 -82.28 -34.81 -8.95
C GLU A 297 -80.99 -34.76 -9.79
N GLN A 298 -80.49 -33.56 -10.14
CA GLN A 298 -79.17 -33.41 -10.75
C GLN A 298 -78.05 -33.87 -9.81
N LEU A 299 -78.05 -33.49 -8.54
CA LEU A 299 -77.06 -33.93 -7.54
C LEU A 299 -77.11 -35.44 -7.32
N ALA A 300 -78.30 -36.05 -7.25
CA ALA A 300 -78.47 -37.50 -7.16
C ALA A 300 -78.01 -38.21 -8.44
N SER A 301 -78.19 -37.60 -9.62
CA SER A 301 -77.65 -38.13 -10.89
C SER A 301 -76.12 -38.02 -10.95
N LEU A 302 -75.55 -36.95 -10.42
CA LEU A 302 -74.11 -36.73 -10.29
C LEU A 302 -73.52 -37.72 -9.26
N GLU A 303 -74.15 -37.90 -8.10
CA GLU A 303 -73.72 -38.87 -7.09
C GLU A 303 -73.81 -40.32 -7.61
N ASN A 304 -74.88 -40.69 -8.33
CA ASN A 304 -74.97 -41.99 -8.98
C ASN A 304 -73.91 -42.21 -10.06
N THR A 305 -73.64 -41.20 -10.91
CA THR A 305 -72.57 -41.31 -11.92
C THR A 305 -71.16 -41.29 -11.28
N PHE A 306 -70.98 -40.59 -10.16
CA PHE A 306 -69.76 -40.61 -9.34
C PHE A 306 -69.55 -41.98 -8.67
N HIS A 307 -70.62 -42.63 -8.17
CA HIS A 307 -70.58 -44.01 -7.70
C HIS A 307 -70.30 -45.01 -8.82
N GLN A 308 -70.90 -44.86 -10.00
CA GLN A 308 -70.57 -45.68 -11.16
C GLN A 308 -69.09 -45.52 -11.56
N LEU A 309 -68.58 -44.29 -11.62
CA LEU A 309 -67.16 -44.02 -11.88
C LEU A 309 -66.25 -44.61 -10.80
N ARG A 310 -66.59 -44.47 -9.51
CA ARG A 310 -65.87 -45.08 -8.37
C ARG A 310 -65.78 -46.60 -8.50
N ASN A 311 -66.90 -47.24 -8.86
CA ASN A 311 -66.99 -48.69 -9.03
C ASN A 311 -66.24 -49.18 -10.28
N VAL A 312 -66.33 -48.46 -11.41
CA VAL A 312 -65.70 -48.83 -12.70
C VAL A 312 -64.19 -48.56 -12.72
N THR A 313 -63.72 -47.48 -12.08
CA THR A 313 -62.29 -47.14 -12.02
C THR A 313 -61.53 -47.84 -10.92
N GLY A 314 -62.22 -48.49 -9.97
CA GLY A 314 -61.60 -49.13 -8.80
C GLY A 314 -60.99 -48.16 -7.78
N LEU A 315 -61.21 -46.85 -7.94
CA LEU A 315 -60.69 -45.80 -7.05
C LEU A 315 -61.50 -45.77 -5.75
N SER A 316 -61.22 -46.71 -4.84
CA SER A 316 -61.93 -46.89 -3.57
C SER A 316 -62.04 -45.60 -2.74
N ASN A 317 -60.99 -44.77 -2.72
CA ASN A 317 -60.99 -43.42 -2.14
C ASN A 317 -60.97 -42.35 -3.24
N VAL A 318 -62.13 -41.78 -3.59
CA VAL A 318 -62.18 -40.62 -4.50
C VAL A 318 -61.78 -39.32 -3.79
N GLU A 319 -62.06 -39.21 -2.49
CA GLU A 319 -61.63 -38.08 -1.64
C GLU A 319 -60.10 -37.94 -1.62
N GLU A 320 -59.37 -39.05 -1.52
CA GLU A 320 -57.91 -39.09 -1.61
C GLU A 320 -57.39 -38.65 -3.00
N VAL A 321 -58.16 -38.87 -4.07
CA VAL A 321 -57.84 -38.36 -5.41
C VAL A 321 -58.07 -36.85 -5.49
N VAL A 322 -59.16 -36.34 -4.91
CA VAL A 322 -59.45 -34.89 -4.84
C VAL A 322 -58.40 -34.18 -3.97
N GLU A 323 -58.02 -34.73 -2.82
CA GLU A 323 -56.96 -34.21 -1.95
C GLU A 323 -55.58 -34.24 -2.64
N LYS A 324 -55.28 -35.32 -3.38
CA LYS A 324 -54.09 -35.36 -4.24
C LYS A 324 -54.15 -34.33 -5.36
N PHE A 325 -55.32 -33.98 -5.90
CA PHE A 325 -55.45 -32.97 -6.95
C PHE A 325 -55.30 -31.54 -6.40
N LEU A 326 -55.96 -31.24 -5.27
CA LEU A 326 -55.84 -29.96 -4.57
C LEU A 326 -54.41 -29.73 -4.09
N SER A 327 -53.81 -30.70 -3.38
CA SER A 327 -52.43 -30.60 -2.91
C SER A 327 -51.42 -30.65 -4.07
N ARG A 328 -51.74 -31.22 -5.23
CA ARG A 328 -50.91 -31.09 -6.45
C ARG A 328 -50.94 -29.66 -6.98
N ASN A 329 -52.09 -28.99 -6.97
CA ASN A 329 -52.18 -27.59 -7.39
C ASN A 329 -51.43 -26.67 -6.41
N GLU A 330 -51.56 -26.92 -5.10
CA GLU A 330 -50.80 -26.22 -4.07
C GLU A 330 -49.28 -26.43 -4.23
N LYS A 331 -48.82 -27.68 -4.35
CA LYS A 331 -47.40 -28.01 -4.59
C LYS A 331 -46.89 -27.40 -5.90
N ASN A 332 -47.71 -27.30 -6.94
CA ASN A 332 -47.35 -26.64 -8.18
C ASN A 332 -47.19 -25.11 -7.99
N SER A 333 -48.06 -24.48 -7.19
CA SER A 333 -47.94 -23.06 -6.81
C SER A 333 -46.70 -22.81 -5.94
N GLN A 334 -46.40 -23.69 -4.98
CA GLN A 334 -45.18 -23.65 -4.18
C GLN A 334 -43.92 -23.81 -5.06
N LEU A 335 -43.92 -24.74 -6.01
CA LEU A 335 -42.84 -24.91 -6.98
C LEU A 335 -42.67 -23.70 -7.91
N GLN A 336 -43.77 -23.05 -8.32
CA GLN A 336 -43.71 -21.79 -9.08
C GLN A 336 -43.09 -20.66 -8.26
N ALA A 337 -43.50 -20.49 -6.99
CA ALA A 337 -42.93 -19.49 -6.09
C ALA A 337 -41.43 -19.72 -5.85
N VAL A 338 -41.00 -20.96 -5.61
CA VAL A 338 -39.58 -21.33 -5.49
C VAL A 338 -38.83 -21.09 -6.81
N ALA A 339 -39.42 -21.40 -7.96
CA ALA A 339 -38.82 -21.13 -9.26
C ALA A 339 -38.69 -19.63 -9.56
N GLU A 340 -39.58 -18.78 -9.04
CA GLU A 340 -39.46 -17.32 -9.13
C GLU A 340 -38.42 -16.74 -8.17
N ASP A 341 -38.33 -17.24 -6.93
CA ASP A 341 -37.27 -16.85 -6.00
C ASP A 341 -35.88 -17.21 -6.55
N LEU A 342 -35.72 -18.44 -7.06
CA LEU A 342 -34.48 -18.87 -7.71
C LEU A 342 -34.14 -18.01 -8.93
N LYS A 343 -35.12 -17.58 -9.74
CA LYS A 343 -34.89 -16.62 -10.84
C LYS A 343 -34.41 -15.26 -10.32
N LYS A 344 -35.06 -14.69 -9.29
CA LYS A 344 -34.66 -13.43 -8.65
C LYS A 344 -33.24 -13.52 -8.10
N ARG A 345 -32.91 -14.61 -7.41
CA ARG A 345 -31.57 -14.88 -6.85
C ARG A 345 -30.51 -15.05 -7.94
N ILE A 346 -30.83 -15.73 -9.06
CA ILE A 346 -29.94 -15.81 -10.22
C ILE A 346 -29.72 -14.43 -10.86
N GLN A 347 -30.73 -13.56 -10.89
CA GLN A 347 -30.58 -12.19 -11.40
C GLN A 347 -29.66 -11.35 -10.49
N ILE A 348 -29.88 -11.34 -9.17
CA ILE A 348 -29.02 -10.65 -8.20
C ILE A 348 -27.57 -11.12 -8.34
N LEU A 349 -27.33 -12.44 -8.41
CA LEU A 349 -25.99 -12.99 -8.59
C LEU A 349 -25.35 -12.62 -9.93
N LYS A 350 -26.13 -12.42 -11.00
CA LYS A 350 -25.62 -11.89 -12.29
C LYS A 350 -25.25 -10.41 -12.20
N GLU A 351 -26.07 -9.61 -11.53
CA GLU A 351 -25.77 -8.18 -11.31
C GLU A 351 -24.54 -8.00 -10.42
N ASP A 352 -24.36 -8.80 -9.37
CA ASP A 352 -23.18 -8.75 -8.51
C ASP A 352 -21.92 -9.32 -9.19
N ASN A 353 -22.06 -10.31 -10.07
CA ASN A 353 -20.97 -10.76 -10.95
C ASN A 353 -20.54 -9.64 -11.92
N LEU A 354 -21.51 -8.90 -12.49
CA LEU A 354 -21.23 -7.76 -13.37
C LEU A 354 -20.55 -6.61 -12.61
N LYS A 355 -21.06 -6.23 -11.43
CA LYS A 355 -20.42 -5.24 -10.53
C LYS A 355 -18.98 -5.66 -10.18
N SER A 356 -18.77 -6.95 -9.92
CA SER A 356 -17.44 -7.52 -9.60
C SER A 356 -16.49 -7.50 -10.80
N LYS A 357 -16.98 -7.71 -12.02
CA LYS A 357 -16.19 -7.60 -13.26
C LYS A 357 -15.79 -6.16 -13.53
N VAL A 358 -16.75 -5.23 -13.53
CA VAL A 358 -16.47 -3.79 -13.70
C VAL A 358 -15.48 -3.31 -12.63
N GLY A 359 -15.63 -3.74 -11.37
CA GLY A 359 -14.66 -3.44 -10.30
C GLY A 359 -13.27 -4.04 -10.52
N LEU A 360 -13.16 -5.20 -11.18
CA LEU A 360 -11.89 -5.82 -11.53
C LEU A 360 -11.22 -5.11 -12.72
N ASP A 361 -12.01 -4.73 -13.73
CA ASP A 361 -11.55 -3.93 -14.87
C ASP A 361 -11.06 -2.54 -14.42
N ASP A 362 -11.77 -1.90 -13.47
CA ASP A 362 -11.34 -0.67 -12.78
C ASP A 362 -10.00 -0.87 -12.06
N ILE A 363 -9.79 -2.02 -11.40
CA ILE A 363 -8.53 -2.34 -10.73
C ILE A 363 -7.40 -2.56 -11.74
N ILE A 364 -7.66 -3.23 -12.87
CA ILE A 364 -6.69 -3.38 -13.96
C ILE A 364 -6.32 -2.01 -14.52
N ALA A 365 -7.30 -1.19 -14.92
CA ALA A 365 -7.06 0.15 -15.46
C ALA A 365 -6.32 1.06 -14.47
N ARG A 366 -6.62 0.98 -13.16
CA ARG A 366 -5.83 1.68 -12.12
C ARG A 366 -4.42 1.12 -11.98
N THR A 367 -4.22 -0.18 -12.12
CA THR A 367 -2.90 -0.83 -12.04
C THR A 367 -2.03 -0.51 -13.25
N GLU A 368 -2.62 -0.45 -14.45
CA GLU A 368 -1.95 -0.01 -15.69
C GLU A 368 -1.61 1.48 -15.64
N ASN A 369 -2.50 2.34 -15.13
CA ASN A 369 -2.17 3.73 -14.85
C ASN A 369 -1.07 3.85 -13.78
N ASN A 370 -1.09 3.02 -12.73
CA ASN A 370 -0.04 2.93 -11.71
C ASN A 370 1.25 2.23 -12.22
N ALA A 371 1.28 1.69 -13.44
CA ALA A 371 2.54 1.38 -14.13
C ALA A 371 3.35 2.66 -14.47
N SER A 372 2.81 3.85 -14.14
CA SER A 372 3.60 5.05 -13.83
C SER A 372 4.67 4.87 -12.75
N ASN A 373 4.79 3.70 -12.09
CA ASN A 373 6.04 3.25 -11.46
C ASN A 373 7.26 3.43 -12.39
N ARG A 374 7.10 3.41 -13.72
CA ARG A 374 8.16 3.82 -14.66
C ARG A 374 8.70 5.24 -14.41
N LYS A 375 7.89 6.18 -13.92
CA LYS A 375 8.35 7.52 -13.49
C LYS A 375 9.18 7.41 -12.20
N VAL A 376 8.75 6.60 -11.23
CA VAL A 376 9.51 6.35 -9.99
C VAL A 376 10.89 5.75 -10.31
N TYR A 377 10.97 4.77 -11.21
CA TYR A 377 12.26 4.24 -11.67
C TYR A 377 13.12 5.28 -12.40
N LEU A 378 12.52 6.14 -13.24
CA LEU A 378 13.24 7.24 -13.89
C LEU A 378 13.70 8.33 -12.90
N GLU A 379 12.98 8.51 -11.79
CA GLU A 379 13.32 9.44 -10.71
C GLU A 379 14.45 8.88 -9.82
N VAL A 380 14.41 7.59 -9.46
CA VAL A 380 15.52 6.89 -8.80
C VAL A 380 16.79 6.96 -9.67
N ILE A 381 16.71 6.62 -10.97
CA ILE A 381 17.84 6.73 -11.89
C ILE A 381 18.38 8.17 -11.99
N ARG A 382 17.50 9.19 -11.93
CA ARG A 382 17.92 10.60 -11.88
C ARG A 382 18.64 10.93 -10.57
N ILE A 383 18.13 10.46 -9.43
CA ILE A 383 18.75 10.63 -8.12
C ILE A 383 20.13 9.96 -8.10
N ASP A 384 20.26 8.72 -8.57
CA ASP A 384 21.54 8.00 -8.65
C ASP A 384 22.58 8.75 -9.49
N VAL A 385 22.17 9.33 -10.64
CA VAL A 385 23.04 10.18 -11.47
C VAL A 385 23.47 11.45 -10.73
N HIS A 386 22.59 12.08 -9.95
CA HIS A 386 22.95 13.24 -9.14
C HIS A 386 23.86 12.87 -7.96
N VAL A 387 23.62 11.75 -7.28
CA VAL A 387 24.46 11.23 -6.18
C VAL A 387 25.84 10.86 -6.68
N GLY A 388 25.95 10.17 -7.82
CA GLY A 388 27.22 9.86 -8.47
C GLY A 388 28.00 11.11 -8.89
N SER A 389 27.30 12.10 -9.46
CA SER A 389 27.90 13.40 -9.82
C SER A 389 28.42 14.17 -8.60
N ALA A 390 27.62 14.27 -7.53
CA ALA A 390 28.00 14.92 -6.28
C ALA A 390 29.17 14.22 -5.57
N SER A 391 29.16 12.88 -5.57
CA SER A 391 30.25 12.05 -5.04
C SER A 391 31.56 12.33 -5.78
N LYS A 392 31.52 12.34 -7.12
CA LYS A 392 32.68 12.68 -7.96
C LYS A 392 33.18 14.12 -7.70
N MET A 393 32.28 15.10 -7.57
CA MET A 393 32.67 16.47 -7.22
C MET A 393 33.32 16.56 -5.83
N CYS A 394 32.87 15.75 -4.87
CA CYS A 394 33.48 15.63 -3.55
C CYS A 394 34.89 15.01 -3.62
N GLU A 395 35.09 13.95 -4.42
CA GLU A 395 36.41 13.36 -4.67
C GLU A 395 37.35 14.32 -5.40
N GLU A 396 36.89 15.02 -6.44
CA GLU A 396 37.67 16.06 -7.12
C GLU A 396 37.99 17.25 -6.19
N SER A 397 37.14 17.56 -5.21
CA SER A 397 37.42 18.55 -4.18
C SER A 397 38.51 18.06 -3.21
N LYS A 398 38.38 16.83 -2.69
CA LYS A 398 39.41 16.18 -1.85
C LYS A 398 40.76 16.08 -2.55
N ALA A 399 40.77 15.70 -3.83
CA ALA A 399 41.97 15.61 -4.66
C ALA A 399 42.60 16.98 -5.00
N ARG A 400 41.83 18.07 -4.96
CA ARG A 400 42.37 19.45 -5.02
C ARG A 400 42.92 19.88 -3.67
N ALA A 401 42.21 19.60 -2.58
CA ALA A 401 42.63 19.93 -1.22
C ALA A 401 43.96 19.24 -0.84
N THR A 402 44.15 17.96 -1.18
CA THR A 402 45.42 17.26 -0.93
C THR A 402 46.57 17.84 -1.76
N ARG A 403 46.35 18.16 -3.04
CA ARG A 403 47.37 18.85 -3.88
C ARG A 403 47.76 20.20 -3.29
N LEU A 404 46.77 21.02 -2.90
CA LEU A 404 47.02 22.32 -2.27
C LEU A 404 47.77 22.16 -0.95
N SER A 405 47.44 21.16 -0.14
CA SER A 405 48.16 20.87 1.11
C SER A 405 49.63 20.47 0.88
N VAL A 406 49.94 19.75 -0.21
CA VAL A 406 51.32 19.45 -0.60
C VAL A 406 52.05 20.72 -1.03
N THR A 407 51.47 21.52 -1.93
CA THR A 407 52.12 22.77 -2.39
C THR A 407 52.29 23.81 -1.27
N ILE A 408 51.39 23.84 -0.28
CA ILE A 408 51.55 24.66 0.93
C ILE A 408 52.67 24.10 1.82
N GLY A 409 52.84 22.78 1.92
CA GLY A 409 54.00 22.17 2.58
C GLY A 409 55.33 22.59 1.93
N GLU A 410 55.43 22.44 0.61
CA GLU A 410 56.60 22.85 -0.19
C GLU A 410 56.90 24.35 -0.06
N LEU A 411 55.86 25.20 -0.03
CA LEU A 411 56.01 26.65 0.19
C LEU A 411 56.53 26.96 1.60
N ARG A 412 56.02 26.30 2.64
CA ARG A 412 56.52 26.47 4.03
C ARG A 412 57.98 26.05 4.16
N GLU A 413 58.36 24.93 3.56
CA GLU A 413 59.77 24.49 3.55
C GLU A 413 60.67 25.44 2.77
N THR A 414 60.25 25.92 1.61
CA THR A 414 61.07 26.86 0.82
C THR A 414 61.22 28.20 1.51
N VAL A 415 60.16 28.78 2.09
CA VAL A 415 60.23 30.02 2.90
C VAL A 415 61.18 29.85 4.08
N ALA A 416 61.11 28.74 4.83
CA ALA A 416 62.05 28.48 5.94
C ALA A 416 63.51 28.38 5.47
N ARG A 417 63.77 27.66 4.36
CA ARG A 417 65.10 27.52 3.76
C ARG A 417 65.63 28.86 3.20
N PHE A 418 64.76 29.75 2.72
CA PHE A 418 65.14 31.09 2.28
C PHE A 418 65.45 32.00 3.47
N LEU A 419 64.53 32.13 4.43
CA LEU A 419 64.74 32.89 5.67
C LEU A 419 66.06 32.50 6.36
N SER A 420 66.32 31.19 6.48
CA SER A 420 67.55 30.70 7.11
C SER A 420 68.83 31.13 6.38
N LYS A 421 68.79 31.24 5.04
CA LYS A 421 69.92 31.76 4.24
C LYS A 421 70.06 33.27 4.28
N VAL A 422 68.94 33.98 4.43
CA VAL A 422 68.89 35.44 4.48
C VAL A 422 69.42 35.96 5.82
N LYS A 423 69.02 35.31 6.93
CA LYS A 423 69.44 35.69 8.29
C LYS A 423 70.76 35.03 8.74
N ASN A 424 71.11 33.88 8.17
CA ASN A 424 72.13 32.93 8.65
C ASN A 424 71.77 32.16 9.94
N ASP A 425 70.57 32.37 10.49
CA ASP A 425 70.01 31.57 11.60
C ASP A 425 69.22 30.35 11.08
N LEU A 426 69.12 29.28 11.88
CA LEU A 426 68.34 28.09 11.51
C LEU A 426 66.84 28.27 11.85
N GLU A 427 66.04 28.72 10.88
CA GLU A 427 64.64 29.03 11.10
C GLU A 427 63.71 27.82 10.86
N SER A 428 62.82 27.54 11.81
CA SER A 428 61.90 26.41 11.79
C SER A 428 60.81 26.55 10.72
N VAL A 429 60.34 25.43 10.15
CA VAL A 429 59.26 25.41 9.15
C VAL A 429 57.99 26.07 9.73
N PRO A 430 57.57 27.25 9.23
CA PRO A 430 56.52 28.07 9.86
C PRO A 430 55.17 27.37 9.81
N THR A 431 54.24 27.66 10.73
CA THR A 431 52.91 27.03 10.71
C THR A 431 52.07 27.59 9.55
N VAL A 432 51.02 26.88 9.13
CA VAL A 432 50.18 27.31 7.99
C VAL A 432 49.54 28.69 8.22
N LYS A 433 49.25 29.05 9.48
CA LYS A 433 48.69 30.35 9.86
C LYS A 433 49.71 31.49 9.78
N ASP A 434 50.95 31.21 10.14
CA ASP A 434 52.04 32.19 10.28
C ASP A 434 52.86 32.34 8.98
N LEU A 435 52.60 31.47 7.98
CA LEU A 435 53.21 31.54 6.65
C LEU A 435 53.09 32.93 5.97
N PRO A 436 51.95 33.66 6.02
CA PRO A 436 51.86 34.99 5.41
C PRO A 436 52.78 36.01 6.10
N GLU A 437 52.87 35.95 7.43
CA GLU A 437 53.74 36.83 8.22
C GLU A 437 55.22 36.53 7.92
N LYS A 438 55.58 35.24 7.84
CA LYS A 438 56.94 34.78 7.52
C LYS A 438 57.34 35.01 6.06
N MET A 439 56.39 35.04 5.14
CA MET A 439 56.63 35.54 3.77
C MET A 439 56.90 37.05 3.77
N HIS A 440 56.13 37.84 4.51
CA HIS A 440 56.36 39.28 4.59
C HIS A 440 57.70 39.63 5.27
N GLU A 441 58.09 38.89 6.31
CA GLU A 441 59.40 39.00 6.95
C GLU A 441 60.55 38.65 5.99
N LEU A 442 60.36 37.64 5.14
CA LEU A 442 61.31 37.29 4.08
C LEU A 442 61.45 38.42 3.05
N ASP A 443 60.34 39.00 2.57
CA ASP A 443 60.34 40.10 1.61
C ASP A 443 61.04 41.36 2.19
N LEU A 444 60.79 41.67 3.47
CA LEU A 444 61.44 42.79 4.17
C LEU A 444 62.95 42.57 4.29
N SER A 445 63.38 41.39 4.75
CA SER A 445 64.82 41.11 4.96
C SER A 445 65.57 40.93 3.63
N LEU A 446 64.93 40.39 2.59
CA LEU A 446 65.45 40.39 1.22
C LEU A 446 65.60 41.83 0.67
N THR A 447 64.63 42.71 0.95
CA THR A 447 64.70 44.14 0.60
C THR A 447 65.84 44.86 1.31
N GLU A 448 66.11 44.50 2.57
CA GLU A 448 67.26 45.03 3.32
C GLU A 448 68.60 44.55 2.74
N MET A 449 68.75 43.25 2.46
CA MET A 449 69.95 42.74 1.77
C MET A 449 70.14 43.38 0.39
N MET A 450 69.08 43.59 -0.39
CA MET A 450 69.17 44.28 -1.69
C MET A 450 69.64 45.73 -1.54
N LYS A 451 69.22 46.45 -0.48
CA LYS A 451 69.73 47.80 -0.16
C LYS A 451 71.21 47.76 0.21
N ILE A 452 71.65 46.81 1.05
CA ILE A 452 73.05 46.64 1.45
C ILE A 452 73.93 46.32 0.23
N VAL A 453 73.49 45.40 -0.65
CA VAL A 453 74.18 45.07 -1.90
C VAL A 453 74.25 46.28 -2.84
N SER A 454 73.15 47.02 -3.00
CA SER A 454 73.13 48.26 -3.81
C SER A 454 74.07 49.33 -3.27
N ALA A 455 74.10 49.53 -1.95
CA ALA A 455 75.00 50.49 -1.31
C ALA A 455 76.48 50.09 -1.45
N ASN A 456 76.80 48.79 -1.28
CA ASN A 456 78.15 48.26 -1.48
C ASN A 456 78.60 48.35 -2.95
N LEU A 457 77.69 48.13 -3.91
CA LEU A 457 77.98 48.30 -5.34
C LEU A 457 78.19 49.78 -5.71
N ALA A 458 77.36 50.69 -5.18
CA ALA A 458 77.53 52.13 -5.38
C ALA A 458 78.89 52.60 -4.84
N LYS A 459 79.21 52.25 -3.59
CA LYS A 459 80.49 52.61 -2.95
C LYS A 459 81.71 52.02 -3.69
N LYS A 460 81.61 50.78 -4.17
CA LYS A 460 82.66 50.15 -5.00
C LYS A 460 82.78 50.79 -6.40
N GLY A 461 81.78 51.55 -6.85
CA GLY A 461 81.85 52.37 -8.06
C GLY A 461 82.66 53.65 -7.88
N GLU A 462 82.80 54.17 -6.65
CA GLU A 462 83.54 55.40 -6.36
C GLU A 462 85.04 55.14 -6.05
N GLU A 463 85.37 53.95 -5.55
CA GLU A 463 86.76 53.51 -5.30
C GLU A 463 87.42 52.86 -6.55
N GLY A 464 86.69 52.77 -7.68
CA GLY A 464 87.10 52.09 -8.93
C GLY A 464 87.88 52.95 -9.94
N GLY A 465 88.77 53.82 -9.48
CA GLY A 465 89.52 54.75 -10.34
C GLY A 465 90.70 54.12 -11.09
N ALA A 466 90.46 53.72 -12.34
CA ALA A 466 91.46 53.48 -13.40
C ALA A 466 92.72 52.65 -13.06
N GLU A 467 92.68 51.36 -13.41
CA GLU A 467 93.87 50.67 -13.93
C GLU A 467 93.48 49.82 -15.15
N ASP A 468 94.27 49.93 -16.22
CA ASP A 468 94.03 49.33 -17.54
C ASP A 468 95.06 48.22 -17.76
N ASP A 469 94.62 46.95 -17.80
CA ASP A 469 95.46 45.83 -18.25
C ASP A 469 94.62 44.75 -18.96
N GLY A 470 95.18 44.18 -20.02
CA GLY A 470 94.49 43.33 -20.99
C GLY A 470 94.74 41.84 -20.78
N GLY A 471 93.90 41.19 -19.96
CA GLY A 471 94.03 39.76 -19.64
C GLY A 471 92.87 38.89 -20.17
N SER A 472 93.03 38.28 -21.35
CA SER A 472 92.15 37.16 -21.77
C SER A 472 92.67 35.83 -21.22
N PRO A 473 91.85 35.05 -20.49
CA PRO A 473 91.93 33.60 -20.55
C PRO A 473 90.69 33.01 -21.22
N GLU A 474 90.96 32.26 -22.29
CA GLU A 474 89.99 31.45 -23.02
C GLU A 474 89.51 30.26 -22.17
N GLY A 475 88.22 29.89 -22.27
CA GLY A 475 87.76 28.52 -21.98
C GLY A 475 86.97 28.25 -20.69
N ALA A 476 85.67 28.58 -20.68
CA ALA A 476 84.67 27.85 -19.89
C ALA A 476 83.23 28.00 -20.47
N LYS A 477 82.81 27.11 -21.38
CA LYS A 477 81.42 27.11 -21.92
C LYS A 477 80.43 26.44 -20.95
N GLY A 478 80.29 27.02 -19.74
CA GLY A 478 79.29 26.62 -18.75
C GLY A 478 77.89 27.12 -19.12
N GLY A 479 76.88 26.24 -19.07
CA GLY A 479 75.54 26.53 -19.59
C GLY A 479 74.65 27.35 -18.65
N ALA A 480 74.53 28.66 -18.89
CA ALA A 480 73.65 29.57 -18.12
C ALA A 480 72.88 30.57 -19.02
N ASN A 481 72.16 30.09 -20.05
CA ASN A 481 71.29 30.94 -20.89
C ASN A 481 70.24 30.15 -21.73
N THR A 482 69.65 29.09 -21.16
CA THR A 482 68.76 28.16 -21.89
C THR A 482 67.29 28.57 -21.98
N PHE A 483 66.78 29.38 -21.04
CA PHE A 483 65.34 29.70 -20.99
C PHE A 483 64.89 30.65 -22.12
N SER A 484 65.73 31.63 -22.47
CA SER A 484 65.43 32.68 -23.46
C SER A 484 65.25 32.16 -24.90
N LYS A 485 65.62 30.89 -25.19
CA LYS A 485 65.50 30.29 -26.53
C LYS A 485 64.22 29.47 -26.77
N LEU A 486 63.39 29.21 -25.75
CA LEU A 486 62.12 28.50 -25.95
C LEU A 486 61.02 29.39 -26.57
N ALA A 487 61.09 30.71 -26.44
CA ALA A 487 60.08 31.65 -26.97
C ALA A 487 60.18 31.92 -28.48
N GLY A 488 60.98 31.14 -29.23
CA GLY A 488 61.10 31.29 -30.69
C GLY A 488 59.93 30.65 -31.46
N PRO A 489 59.64 31.10 -32.71
CA PRO A 489 58.52 30.59 -33.53
C PRO A 489 58.59 29.09 -33.83
N ASN A 490 59.77 28.47 -33.69
CA ASN A 490 59.94 27.02 -33.78
C ASN A 490 59.17 26.25 -32.68
N LEU A 491 58.91 26.81 -31.50
CA LEU A 491 58.11 26.13 -30.48
C LEU A 491 56.67 25.91 -30.95
N GLY A 492 56.07 26.91 -31.61
CA GLY A 492 54.75 26.76 -32.24
C GLY A 492 54.74 25.67 -33.31
N ARG A 493 55.79 25.60 -34.13
CA ARG A 493 55.97 24.56 -35.16
C ARG A 493 56.13 23.15 -34.57
N ILE A 494 56.89 23.01 -33.49
CA ILE A 494 57.12 21.75 -32.77
C ILE A 494 55.85 21.30 -32.03
N MET A 495 55.12 22.22 -31.39
CA MET A 495 53.84 21.89 -30.76
C MET A 495 52.78 21.52 -31.79
N TYR A 496 52.66 22.24 -32.92
CA TYR A 496 51.74 21.88 -34.00
C TYR A 496 52.07 20.52 -34.62
N HIS A 497 53.36 20.24 -34.90
CA HIS A 497 53.78 18.92 -35.38
C HIS A 497 53.44 17.82 -34.37
N LYS A 498 53.77 18.01 -33.08
CA LYS A 498 53.40 17.02 -32.05
C LYS A 498 51.88 16.82 -31.96
N LEU A 499 51.09 17.89 -32.02
CA LEU A 499 49.62 17.79 -31.97
C LEU A 499 49.03 17.04 -33.17
N MET A 500 49.70 17.09 -34.32
CA MET A 500 49.29 16.39 -35.55
C MET A 500 49.91 15.00 -35.73
N THR A 501 50.94 14.63 -34.94
CA THR A 501 51.63 13.32 -35.06
C THR A 501 51.69 12.52 -33.75
N THR A 502 50.98 12.92 -32.69
CA THR A 502 50.63 12.01 -31.61
C THR A 502 49.32 11.32 -31.95
N ASP A 503 49.34 10.00 -32.04
CA ASP A 503 48.11 9.20 -32.16
C ASP A 503 47.15 9.52 -31.01
N PRO A 504 45.83 9.62 -31.27
CA PRO A 504 44.86 9.97 -30.23
C PRO A 504 44.78 8.84 -29.21
N ASP A 505 45.09 9.16 -27.94
CA ASP A 505 45.09 8.20 -26.84
C ASP A 505 43.74 7.48 -26.72
N GLN A 506 43.70 6.20 -27.07
CA GLN A 506 42.51 5.33 -26.97
C GLN A 506 42.41 4.62 -25.61
N SER A 507 43.27 4.96 -24.65
CA SER A 507 43.18 4.46 -23.27
C SER A 507 41.81 4.78 -22.65
N PRO A 508 41.21 3.85 -21.87
CA PRO A 508 39.95 4.12 -21.17
C PRO A 508 40.06 5.22 -20.08
N ARG A 509 41.23 5.83 -19.89
CA ARG A 509 41.44 7.03 -19.07
C ARG A 509 41.26 8.35 -19.83
N ASN A 510 41.19 8.35 -21.17
CA ASN A 510 41.05 9.58 -21.95
C ASN A 510 39.58 10.06 -21.98
N VAL A 511 39.26 10.96 -21.05
CA VAL A 511 37.91 11.55 -20.84
C VAL A 511 37.32 12.23 -22.10
N ARG A 512 38.15 12.54 -23.12
CA ARG A 512 37.66 13.15 -24.38
C ARG A 512 37.05 12.15 -25.37
N VAL A 513 37.30 10.85 -25.21
CA VAL A 513 36.70 9.82 -26.06
C VAL A 513 35.44 9.26 -25.40
N THR A 514 34.39 10.08 -25.31
CA THR A 514 33.04 9.55 -25.04
C THR A 514 32.51 8.87 -26.30
N THR A 515 32.97 7.65 -26.56
CA THR A 515 32.31 6.74 -27.51
C THR A 515 30.89 6.49 -27.03
N LYS A 516 29.94 7.27 -27.57
CA LYS A 516 28.51 7.05 -27.36
C LYS A 516 28.18 5.67 -27.92
N MET A 517 28.15 4.66 -27.05
CA MET A 517 27.71 3.32 -27.41
C MET A 517 26.37 3.43 -28.10
N ASN A 518 26.27 2.88 -29.31
CA ASN A 518 25.05 2.97 -30.08
C ASN A 518 23.91 2.32 -29.26
N MET A 519 22.71 2.91 -29.24
CA MET A 519 21.56 2.37 -28.50
C MET A 519 21.29 0.89 -28.84
N VAL A 520 21.62 0.45 -30.06
CA VAL A 520 21.53 -0.95 -30.52
C VAL A 520 22.57 -1.88 -29.88
N GLN A 521 23.74 -1.35 -29.50
CA GLN A 521 24.74 -2.08 -28.71
C GLN A 521 24.38 -2.09 -27.22
N LEU A 522 23.88 -0.97 -26.69
CA LEU A 522 23.44 -0.88 -25.30
C LEU A 522 22.25 -1.83 -25.02
N SER A 523 21.28 -1.91 -25.94
CA SER A 523 20.16 -2.85 -25.82
C SER A 523 20.61 -4.32 -25.92
N LYS A 524 21.53 -4.65 -26.83
CA LYS A 524 22.12 -5.99 -26.93
C LYS A 524 22.93 -6.38 -25.70
N GLN A 525 23.60 -5.43 -25.04
CA GLN A 525 24.31 -5.70 -23.80
C GLN A 525 23.33 -5.89 -22.63
N ALA A 526 22.30 -5.05 -22.50
CA ALA A 526 21.25 -5.21 -21.50
C ALA A 526 20.47 -6.54 -21.66
N GLN A 527 20.18 -6.95 -22.89
CA GLN A 527 19.57 -8.26 -23.19
C GLN A 527 20.49 -9.44 -22.82
N ARG A 528 21.81 -9.26 -22.87
CA ARG A 528 22.79 -10.28 -22.46
C ARG A 528 23.11 -10.29 -20.96
N SER A 529 22.87 -9.20 -20.23
CA SER A 529 23.05 -9.13 -18.77
C SER A 529 21.77 -9.44 -17.97
N LEU A 530 20.63 -9.59 -18.64
CA LEU A 530 19.36 -10.02 -18.03
C LEU A 530 19.05 -11.51 -18.28
N LEU A 531 19.91 -12.21 -19.03
CA LEU A 531 19.86 -13.65 -19.23
C LEU A 531 21.08 -14.28 -18.57
N ASP A 532 20.92 -14.61 -17.29
CA ASP A 532 21.88 -15.40 -16.53
C ASP A 532 21.92 -16.82 -17.13
N PRO A 533 23.07 -17.38 -17.55
CA PRO A 533 23.11 -18.67 -18.26
C PRO A 533 22.59 -19.85 -17.43
N GLU A 534 22.53 -19.74 -16.10
CA GLU A 534 21.90 -20.75 -15.24
C GLU A 534 20.36 -20.72 -15.32
N PHE A 535 19.76 -19.57 -15.67
CA PHE A 535 18.30 -19.43 -15.75
C PHE A 535 17.73 -20.07 -17.03
N GLU A 536 18.46 -19.99 -18.14
CA GLU A 536 18.07 -20.60 -19.43
C GLU A 536 18.16 -22.14 -19.38
N ALA A 537 18.99 -22.70 -18.49
CA ALA A 537 19.05 -24.14 -18.21
C ALA A 537 17.85 -24.67 -17.41
N LEU A 538 17.15 -23.81 -16.66
CA LEU A 538 16.03 -24.19 -15.79
C LEU A 538 14.64 -24.00 -16.44
N ASN A 539 14.53 -23.23 -17.51
CA ASN A 539 13.28 -23.01 -18.25
C ASN A 539 13.49 -23.03 -19.78
N PRO A 540 13.71 -24.20 -20.40
CA PRO A 540 13.75 -24.31 -21.85
C PRO A 540 12.40 -23.89 -22.46
N PRO A 541 12.38 -23.10 -23.55
CA PRO A 541 11.13 -22.60 -24.12
C PRO A 541 10.26 -23.75 -24.66
N PRO A 542 8.92 -23.68 -24.52
CA PRO A 542 8.02 -24.80 -24.84
C PRO A 542 7.97 -25.20 -26.33
N SER A 543 8.60 -24.43 -27.22
CA SER A 543 8.84 -24.81 -28.62
C SER A 543 9.88 -25.92 -28.78
N ALA A 544 10.82 -26.09 -27.84
CA ALA A 544 11.85 -27.13 -27.89
C ALA A 544 11.33 -28.52 -27.50
N ALA A 545 10.28 -28.58 -26.68
CA ALA A 545 9.80 -29.82 -26.04
C ALA A 545 8.99 -30.78 -26.95
N ARG A 546 8.91 -30.53 -28.27
CA ARG A 546 8.04 -31.27 -29.21
C ARG A 546 8.76 -32.04 -30.34
N MET A 547 10.09 -32.11 -30.33
CA MET A 547 10.88 -32.70 -31.44
C MET A 547 11.58 -34.03 -31.13
N PHE A 548 11.48 -34.59 -29.92
CA PHE A 548 12.11 -35.88 -29.56
C PHE A 548 11.16 -36.83 -28.82
N SER A 549 10.35 -37.56 -29.58
CA SER A 549 9.64 -38.76 -29.13
C SER A 549 9.56 -39.79 -30.27
N GLY A 550 10.71 -40.37 -30.63
CA GLY A 550 10.79 -41.51 -31.54
C GLY A 550 10.23 -42.79 -30.90
N PRO A 551 9.77 -43.78 -31.69
CA PRO A 551 8.98 -44.88 -31.15
C PRO A 551 9.81 -46.07 -30.65
N GLY A 552 9.35 -46.66 -29.53
CA GLY A 552 9.56 -48.08 -29.24
C GLY A 552 10.36 -48.40 -27.97
N HIS A 553 9.69 -48.97 -26.97
CA HIS A 553 9.88 -50.40 -26.67
C HIS A 553 8.75 -50.96 -25.78
N SER A 554 8.61 -52.28 -25.81
CA SER A 554 7.50 -53.03 -25.21
C SER A 554 7.93 -53.87 -24.01
N ALA A 555 7.46 -53.51 -22.82
CA ALA A 555 7.27 -54.41 -21.68
C ALA A 555 6.05 -53.85 -20.90
N ALA A 556 4.97 -54.58 -20.67
CA ALA A 556 4.84 -55.83 -19.91
C ALA A 556 5.06 -55.60 -18.41
N TYR A 557 4.15 -56.17 -17.59
CA TYR A 557 3.79 -55.77 -16.22
C TYR A 557 3.02 -54.43 -16.15
N GLY A 558 1.84 -54.32 -15.53
CA GLY A 558 1.03 -55.32 -14.83
C GLY A 558 0.72 -54.92 -13.39
N ARG A 559 -0.18 -53.95 -13.20
CA ARG A 559 -0.70 -53.60 -11.86
C ARG A 559 -2.15 -53.12 -11.94
N GLN A 560 -2.92 -53.44 -10.91
CA GLN A 560 -4.36 -53.20 -10.82
C GLN A 560 -4.70 -51.84 -10.20
N GLY A 561 -5.92 -51.36 -10.47
CA GLY A 561 -6.70 -50.53 -9.54
C GLY A 561 -6.45 -49.03 -9.61
N GLY A 562 -7.43 -48.27 -10.11
CA GLY A 562 -7.36 -46.82 -10.17
C GLY A 562 -8.41 -46.15 -11.06
N MET A 563 -9.68 -46.59 -11.00
CA MET A 563 -10.77 -45.83 -11.62
C MET A 563 -11.04 -44.58 -10.77
N GLY A 564 -10.57 -43.43 -11.24
CA GLY A 564 -11.11 -42.12 -10.91
C GLY A 564 -11.68 -41.55 -12.20
N GLU A 565 -13.00 -41.48 -12.30
CA GLU A 565 -13.68 -40.95 -13.48
C GLU A 565 -13.63 -39.42 -13.45
N GLU A 566 -13.00 -38.81 -14.45
CA GLU A 566 -13.11 -37.38 -14.69
C GLU A 566 -14.44 -37.13 -15.41
N GLU A 567 -15.42 -36.59 -14.68
CA GLU A 567 -16.76 -36.30 -15.17
C GLU A 567 -16.74 -35.07 -16.11
N GLU A 568 -16.44 -35.28 -17.40
CA GLU A 568 -16.54 -34.24 -18.42
C GLU A 568 -17.99 -33.74 -18.55
N ASP A 569 -18.18 -32.42 -18.47
CA ASP A 569 -19.48 -31.74 -18.44
C ASP A 569 -20.20 -31.82 -19.79
N ALA A 570 -20.82 -32.97 -20.04
CA ALA A 570 -21.50 -33.33 -21.28
C ALA A 570 -22.81 -32.54 -21.48
N GLY A 571 -22.67 -31.28 -21.91
CA GLY A 571 -23.76 -30.35 -22.11
C GLY A 571 -24.95 -30.95 -22.89
N VAL A 572 -26.13 -30.95 -22.25
CA VAL A 572 -27.33 -31.64 -22.73
C VAL A 572 -27.86 -31.04 -24.03
N VAL A 573 -27.44 -31.62 -25.16
CA VAL A 573 -28.00 -31.31 -26.48
C VAL A 573 -29.41 -31.88 -26.58
N VAL A 574 -30.42 -31.05 -26.34
CA VAL A 574 -31.82 -31.41 -26.57
C VAL A 574 -32.01 -31.73 -28.06
N ASP A 575 -32.39 -32.98 -28.36
CA ASP A 575 -32.53 -33.43 -29.74
C ASP A 575 -33.59 -32.60 -30.49
N ARG A 576 -33.22 -32.21 -31.72
CA ARG A 576 -34.08 -31.41 -32.62
C ARG A 576 -35.38 -32.13 -32.93
N THR A 577 -35.44 -33.46 -32.87
CA THR A 577 -36.71 -34.19 -33.05
C THR A 577 -37.70 -33.92 -31.90
N THR A 578 -37.21 -33.77 -30.67
CA THR A 578 -38.05 -33.49 -29.49
C THR A 578 -38.60 -32.07 -29.53
N VAL A 579 -37.76 -31.10 -29.90
CA VAL A 579 -38.19 -29.70 -30.12
C VAL A 579 -39.25 -29.62 -31.22
N LYS A 580 -39.09 -30.37 -32.32
CA LYS A 580 -40.09 -30.41 -33.41
C LYS A 580 -41.41 -31.08 -33.01
N LYS A 581 -41.39 -32.05 -32.08
CA LYS A 581 -42.63 -32.65 -31.54
C LYS A 581 -43.37 -31.68 -30.63
N LEU A 582 -42.66 -30.97 -29.75
CA LEU A 582 -43.26 -29.97 -28.86
C LEU A 582 -43.82 -28.76 -29.65
N ALA A 583 -43.12 -28.32 -30.70
CA ALA A 583 -43.59 -27.27 -31.61
C ALA A 583 -44.78 -27.67 -32.52
N ASN A 584 -45.18 -28.96 -32.50
CA ASN A 584 -46.39 -29.47 -33.17
C ASN A 584 -47.50 -29.84 -32.14
N MET A 585 -47.29 -29.56 -30.85
CA MET A 585 -48.27 -29.75 -29.76
C MET A 585 -48.82 -28.41 -29.23
N VAL A 586 -48.35 -27.29 -29.79
CA VAL A 586 -48.78 -25.91 -29.53
C VAL A 586 -49.38 -25.36 -30.82
#